data_AF-A0A072P0G9-F1
#
_entry.id   AF-A0A072P0G9-F1
#
_cell.length_a   1.000
_cell.length_b   1.000
_cell.length_c   1.000
_cell.angle_alpha   90.00
_cell.angle_beta   90.00
_cell.angle_gamma   90.00
#
_symmetry.space_group_name_H-M   'P 1'
#
loop_
_entity.id
_entity.type
_entity.pdbx_description
1 polymer ?
#
loop_
_entity_poly.entity_id
_entity_poly.type
_entity_poly.pdbx_seq_one_letter_code
_entity_poly.pdbx_strand_id
1 'polypeptide(L)'
;MKYDEEDGWTFFTLNGCPAELVMFMARLAVLASTYEKVRTMEWAMFNTFPVEEIIRQTQKWENNEDATAESISWTQDDPETRRNKFHCVEAWRNAIQLYAYRVFYRPQTSEGLRSITHLARVVLDHVRCIPDTAVAQKQTLLPVFLAASEVGDEATRDFVRQFCIHWSSTARYSMFETVATLLETIWDSWDVTTRDVYWWGSKVGNNNSGSAGEGEGLISEFLFG
;
A
#
# COMPACT_ATOMS: atom_id res chain seq x y z
N MET A 1 9.17 -0.21 23.20
CA MET A 1 8.41 1.05 23.16
C MET A 1 7.18 0.83 24.02
N LYS A 2 7.02 1.64 25.08
CA LYS A 2 5.81 1.63 25.92
C LYS A 2 4.78 2.51 25.21
N TYR A 3 3.57 1.99 25.09
CA TYR A 3 2.47 2.59 24.35
C TYR A 3 1.81 3.69 25.20
N ASP A 4 1.65 4.89 24.64
CA ASP A 4 0.70 5.88 25.13
C ASP A 4 -0.49 5.90 24.16
N GLU A 5 -1.68 5.62 24.68
CA GLU A 5 -2.95 5.53 23.94
C GLU A 5 -3.46 6.90 23.42
N GLU A 6 -2.70 7.98 23.61
CA GLU A 6 -3.06 9.34 23.20
C GLU A 6 -2.52 9.77 21.82
N ASP A 7 -1.69 8.94 21.18
CA ASP A 7 -0.99 9.30 19.94
C ASP A 7 -1.85 8.99 18.70
N GLY A 8 -1.80 9.84 17.66
CA GLY A 8 -2.78 10.01 16.55
C GLY A 8 -3.24 8.78 15.72
N TRP A 9 -2.91 7.57 16.13
CA TRP A 9 -3.31 6.28 15.57
C TRP A 9 -4.78 5.93 15.76
N THR A 10 -5.43 6.48 16.79
CA THR A 10 -6.89 6.37 16.99
C THR A 10 -7.67 6.92 15.78
N PHE A 11 -7.10 7.86 15.03
CA PHE A 11 -7.68 8.35 13.78
C PHE A 11 -7.76 7.26 12.70
N PHE A 12 -6.75 6.38 12.58
CA PHE A 12 -6.78 5.30 11.58
C PHE A 12 -7.80 4.21 11.96
N THR A 13 -7.92 3.91 13.26
CA THR A 13 -8.96 3.03 13.79
C THR A 13 -10.36 3.62 13.54
N LEU A 14 -10.54 4.92 13.73
CA LEU A 14 -11.79 5.64 13.43
C LEU A 14 -12.16 5.62 11.94
N ASN A 15 -11.18 5.42 11.05
CA ASN A 15 -11.37 5.36 9.60
C ASN A 15 -11.41 3.93 9.03
N GLY A 16 -11.32 2.89 9.88
CA GLY A 16 -11.51 1.49 9.48
C GLY A 16 -10.26 0.78 8.95
N CYS A 17 -9.05 1.32 9.17
CA CYS A 17 -7.80 0.59 8.96
C CYS A 17 -7.20 0.19 10.32
N PRO A 18 -6.87 -1.10 10.55
CA PRO A 18 -6.25 -1.54 11.81
C PRO A 18 -4.91 -0.86 12.04
N ALA A 19 -4.73 -0.29 13.22
CA ALA A 19 -3.51 0.44 13.59
C ALA A 19 -2.25 -0.44 13.43
N GLU A 20 -2.36 -1.73 13.70
CA GLU A 20 -1.27 -2.70 13.56
C GLU A 20 -0.73 -2.79 12.13
N LEU A 21 -1.62 -2.76 11.12
CA LEU A 21 -1.23 -2.81 9.72
C LEU A 21 -0.50 -1.51 9.31
N VAL A 22 -0.99 -0.36 9.78
CA VAL A 22 -0.32 0.92 9.53
C VAL A 22 1.06 0.95 10.20
N MET A 23 1.18 0.41 11.42
CA MET A 23 2.46 0.26 12.11
C MET A 23 3.43 -0.65 11.37
N PHE A 24 2.97 -1.76 10.79
CA PHE A 24 3.81 -2.60 9.93
C PHE A 24 4.33 -1.83 8.73
N MET A 25 3.46 -1.08 8.05
CA MET A 25 3.86 -0.27 6.91
C MET A 25 4.88 0.82 7.29
N ALA A 26 4.66 1.56 8.38
CA ALA A 26 5.59 2.57 8.87
C ALA A 26 6.97 1.96 9.22
N ARG A 27 6.98 0.79 9.85
CA ARG A 27 8.23 0.06 10.13
C ARG A 27 8.93 -0.38 8.85
N LEU A 28 8.20 -0.85 7.84
CA LEU A 28 8.76 -1.19 6.53
C LEU A 28 9.35 0.04 5.84
N ALA A 29 8.72 1.22 5.95
CA ALA A 29 9.23 2.46 5.36
C ALA A 29 10.61 2.83 5.93
N VAL A 30 10.75 2.82 7.27
CA VAL A 30 12.05 3.07 7.94
C VAL A 30 13.10 2.04 7.53
N LEU A 31 12.72 0.76 7.44
CA LEU A 31 13.60 -0.30 6.96
C LEU A 31 14.01 -0.09 5.51
N ALA A 32 13.11 0.42 4.65
CA ALA A 32 13.37 0.67 3.24
C ALA A 32 14.43 1.77 3.04
N SER A 33 14.34 2.88 3.76
CA SER A 33 15.38 3.92 3.74
C SER A 33 16.73 3.41 4.22
N THR A 34 16.74 2.55 5.24
CA THR A 34 17.96 1.88 5.69
C THR A 34 18.51 0.92 4.62
N TYR A 35 17.63 0.14 3.98
CA TYR A 35 17.98 -0.79 2.92
C TYR A 35 18.62 -0.08 1.72
N GLU A 36 18.05 1.03 1.26
CA GLU A 36 18.60 1.83 0.15
C GLU A 36 19.99 2.38 0.49
N LYS A 37 20.21 2.87 1.72
CA LYS A 37 21.53 3.32 2.17
C LYS A 37 22.54 2.18 2.16
N VAL A 38 22.20 1.04 2.75
CA VAL A 38 23.09 -0.12 2.84
C VAL A 38 23.46 -0.68 1.46
N ARG A 39 22.53 -0.66 0.48
CA ARG A 39 22.81 -1.09 -0.89
C ARG A 39 23.90 -0.28 -1.60
N THR A 40 24.17 0.95 -1.16
CA THR A 40 25.24 1.79 -1.73
C THR A 40 26.60 1.58 -1.07
N MET A 41 26.67 0.78 0.01
CA MET A 41 27.89 0.53 0.78
C MET A 41 28.54 -0.80 0.36
N GLU A 42 29.83 -0.79 0.08
CA GLU A 42 30.57 -1.96 -0.47
C GLU A 42 30.69 -3.14 0.50
N TRP A 43 30.70 -2.89 1.82
CA TRP A 43 30.98 -3.90 2.86
C TRP A 43 29.85 -4.06 3.88
N ALA A 44 28.66 -3.55 3.58
CA ALA A 44 27.51 -3.64 4.48
C ALA A 44 26.45 -4.62 3.93
N MET A 45 25.89 -5.42 4.83
CA MET A 45 24.75 -6.28 4.53
C MET A 45 23.55 -5.82 5.33
N PHE A 46 22.41 -5.68 4.66
CA PHE A 46 21.17 -5.35 5.33
C PHE A 46 20.63 -6.58 6.05
N ASN A 47 20.28 -6.43 7.32
CA ASN A 47 19.62 -7.50 8.08
C ASN A 47 18.15 -7.60 7.66
N THR A 48 17.78 -8.67 6.94
CA THR A 48 16.42 -8.90 6.46
C THR A 48 15.46 -9.43 7.52
N PHE A 49 15.97 -9.90 8.67
CA PHE A 49 15.16 -10.52 9.72
C PHE A 49 13.95 -9.66 10.17
N PRO A 50 14.06 -8.33 10.37
CA PRO A 50 12.91 -7.50 10.73
C PRO A 50 11.82 -7.45 9.64
N VAL A 51 12.20 -7.55 8.37
CA VAL A 51 11.27 -7.59 7.23
C VAL A 51 10.54 -8.93 7.20
N GLU A 52 11.29 -10.03 7.33
CA GLU A 52 10.73 -11.39 7.38
C GLU A 52 9.75 -11.57 8.54
N GLU A 53 10.05 -10.98 9.70
CA GLU A 53 9.16 -11.00 10.86
C GLU A 53 7.86 -10.22 10.59
N ILE A 54 7.92 -9.07 9.92
CA ILE A 54 6.72 -8.31 9.52
C ILE A 54 5.87 -9.11 8.53
N ILE A 55 6.50 -9.73 7.52
CA ILE A 55 5.80 -10.60 6.56
C ILE A 55 5.09 -11.74 7.30
N ARG A 56 5.81 -12.43 8.19
CA ARG A 56 5.27 -13.55 8.99
C ARG A 56 4.11 -13.11 9.88
N GLN A 57 4.22 -11.96 10.53
CA GLN A 57 3.15 -11.40 11.37
C GLN A 57 1.92 -11.05 10.53
N THR A 58 2.13 -10.43 9.36
CA THR A 58 1.07 -10.03 8.43
C THR A 58 0.35 -11.24 7.83
N GLN A 59 1.08 -12.34 7.55
CA GLN A 59 0.51 -13.60 7.05
C GLN A 59 -0.33 -14.34 8.10
N LYS A 60 0.07 -14.28 9.36
CA LYS A 60 -0.67 -14.89 10.48
C LYS A 60 -1.75 -13.99 11.07
N TRP A 61 -1.87 -12.76 10.56
CA TRP A 61 -2.84 -11.81 11.06
C TRP A 61 -4.25 -12.24 10.64
N GLU A 62 -5.13 -12.37 11.61
CA GLU A 62 -6.52 -12.75 11.41
C GLU A 62 -7.40 -11.51 11.31
N ASN A 63 -8.24 -11.48 10.29
CA ASN A 63 -9.16 -10.38 10.08
C ASN A 63 -10.40 -10.52 10.97
N ASN A 64 -10.40 -9.77 12.06
CA ASN A 64 -11.52 -9.73 13.01
C ASN A 64 -12.81 -9.16 12.39
N GLU A 65 -12.72 -8.48 11.24
CA GLU A 65 -13.87 -8.01 10.47
C GLU A 65 -14.44 -9.11 9.57
N ASP A 66 -14.29 -10.39 9.93
CA ASP A 66 -14.82 -11.50 9.14
C ASP A 66 -16.28 -11.22 8.75
N ALA A 67 -16.55 -11.33 7.46
CA ALA A 67 -17.81 -10.96 6.82
C ALA A 67 -18.43 -12.17 6.09
N THR A 68 -18.24 -13.36 6.67
CA THR A 68 -18.97 -14.58 6.30
C THR A 68 -20.45 -14.45 6.65
N ALA A 69 -21.31 -15.24 5.98
CA ALA A 69 -22.74 -15.25 6.29
C ALA A 69 -23.00 -15.65 7.75
N GLU A 70 -22.16 -16.55 8.28
CA GLU A 70 -22.18 -16.97 9.67
C GLU A 70 -21.80 -15.80 10.59
N SER A 71 -20.66 -15.13 10.38
CA SER A 71 -20.23 -14.03 11.25
C SER A 71 -21.21 -12.85 11.28
N ILE A 72 -21.82 -12.52 10.13
CA ILE A 72 -22.80 -11.44 10.01
C ILE A 72 -24.08 -11.77 10.79
N SER A 73 -24.49 -13.03 10.85
CA SER A 73 -25.70 -13.42 11.58
C SER A 73 -25.60 -13.21 13.10
N TRP A 74 -24.37 -13.15 13.63
CA TRP A 74 -24.09 -12.99 15.05
C TRP A 74 -23.73 -11.56 15.46
N THR A 75 -23.59 -10.62 14.51
CA THR A 75 -23.27 -9.21 14.80
C THR A 75 -24.48 -8.30 14.70
N GLN A 76 -24.43 -7.19 15.44
CA GLN A 76 -25.39 -6.08 15.33
C GLN A 76 -24.94 -5.01 14.32
N ASP A 77 -23.72 -5.13 13.78
CA ASP A 77 -23.21 -4.20 12.78
C ASP A 77 -24.00 -4.28 11.47
N ASP A 78 -24.10 -3.14 10.79
CA ASP A 78 -24.57 -3.11 9.41
C ASP A 78 -23.69 -4.04 8.51
N PRO A 79 -24.29 -5.04 7.82
CA PRO A 79 -23.54 -6.02 7.05
C PRO A 79 -22.66 -5.42 5.95
N GLU A 80 -23.14 -4.36 5.30
CA GLU A 80 -22.41 -3.68 4.23
C GLU A 80 -21.19 -2.95 4.78
N THR A 81 -21.35 -2.23 5.89
CA THR A 81 -20.26 -1.57 6.60
C THR A 81 -19.19 -2.56 7.04
N ARG A 82 -19.58 -3.70 7.60
CA ARG A 82 -18.63 -4.76 8.02
C ARG A 82 -17.90 -5.35 6.81
N ARG A 83 -18.60 -5.60 5.71
CA ARG A 83 -17.99 -6.09 4.46
C ARG A 83 -16.98 -5.09 3.88
N ASN A 84 -17.29 -3.80 3.92
CA ASN A 84 -16.39 -2.74 3.47
C ASN A 84 -15.12 -2.68 4.32
N LYS A 85 -15.24 -2.82 5.65
CA LYS A 85 -14.08 -2.92 6.55
C LYS A 85 -13.23 -4.14 6.25
N PHE A 86 -13.84 -5.31 6.08
CA PHE A 86 -13.15 -6.53 5.70
C PHE A 86 -12.25 -6.31 4.47
N HIS A 87 -12.83 -5.82 3.38
CA HIS A 87 -12.07 -5.61 2.15
C HIS A 87 -10.99 -4.52 2.30
N CYS A 88 -11.25 -3.45 3.06
CA CYS A 88 -10.23 -2.43 3.35
C CYS A 88 -9.01 -3.04 4.06
N VAL A 89 -9.26 -3.80 5.12
CA VAL A 89 -8.24 -4.48 5.92
C VAL A 89 -7.44 -5.46 5.06
N GLU A 90 -8.11 -6.27 4.25
CA GLU A 90 -7.45 -7.23 3.36
C GLU A 90 -6.60 -6.53 2.29
N ALA A 91 -7.05 -5.40 1.75
CA ALA A 91 -6.26 -4.60 0.82
C ALA A 91 -4.96 -4.12 1.48
N TRP A 92 -5.02 -3.61 2.72
CA TRP A 92 -3.84 -3.23 3.49
C TRP A 92 -2.91 -4.39 3.78
N ARG A 93 -3.44 -5.52 4.27
CA ARG A 93 -2.64 -6.71 4.62
C ARG A 93 -1.85 -7.24 3.42
N ASN A 94 -2.47 -7.27 2.24
CA ASN A 94 -1.80 -7.71 1.02
C ASN A 94 -0.82 -6.66 0.48
N ALA A 95 -1.14 -5.36 0.61
CA ALA A 95 -0.26 -4.28 0.18
C ALA A 95 1.06 -4.21 0.99
N ILE A 96 1.01 -4.51 2.29
CA ILE A 96 2.21 -4.59 3.14
C ILE A 96 3.14 -5.69 2.65
N GLN A 97 2.60 -6.87 2.34
CA GLN A 97 3.39 -7.98 1.77
C GLN A 97 3.94 -7.61 0.39
N LEU A 98 3.11 -7.00 -0.46
CA LEU A 98 3.53 -6.51 -1.77
C LEU A 98 4.73 -5.57 -1.67
N TYR A 99 4.65 -4.58 -0.78
CA TYR A 99 5.73 -3.63 -0.54
C TYR A 99 6.99 -4.34 -0.07
N ALA A 100 6.86 -5.25 0.90
CA ALA A 100 8.00 -6.00 1.42
C ALA A 100 8.71 -6.83 0.32
N TYR A 101 7.95 -7.58 -0.48
CA TYR A 101 8.50 -8.36 -1.60
C TYR A 101 9.19 -7.46 -2.63
N ARG A 102 8.55 -6.35 -3.00
CA ARG A 102 9.05 -5.48 -4.04
C ARG A 102 10.34 -4.76 -3.63
N VAL A 103 10.41 -4.26 -2.40
CA VAL A 103 11.50 -3.40 -1.93
C VAL A 103 12.73 -4.21 -1.54
N PHE A 104 12.55 -5.27 -0.76
CA PHE A 104 13.66 -5.92 -0.05
C PHE A 104 14.25 -7.14 -0.79
N TYR A 105 13.54 -7.69 -1.77
CA TYR A 105 13.96 -8.88 -2.53
C TYR A 105 14.41 -8.52 -3.95
N ARG A 106 15.26 -7.49 -4.08
CA ARG A 106 15.82 -7.04 -5.37
C ARG A 106 17.23 -7.60 -5.64
N PRO A 107 17.55 -8.05 -6.87
CA PRO A 107 16.66 -8.13 -8.05
C PRO A 107 15.60 -9.22 -7.89
N GLN A 108 14.47 -9.06 -8.58
CA GLN A 108 13.33 -9.95 -8.42
C GLN A 108 13.53 -11.25 -9.20
N THR A 109 13.28 -12.38 -8.53
CA THR A 109 13.22 -13.67 -9.22
C THR A 109 11.90 -13.82 -9.96
N SER A 110 11.81 -14.78 -10.89
CA SER A 110 10.55 -15.11 -11.58
C SER A 110 9.44 -15.56 -10.61
N GLU A 111 9.80 -16.14 -9.47
CA GLU A 111 8.85 -16.44 -8.40
C GLU A 111 8.42 -15.18 -7.66
N GLY A 112 9.37 -14.30 -7.29
CA GLY A 112 9.08 -13.01 -6.68
C GLY A 112 8.12 -12.16 -7.53
N LEU A 113 8.35 -12.08 -8.84
CA LEU A 113 7.47 -11.36 -9.76
C LEU A 113 6.05 -11.96 -9.85
N ARG A 114 5.91 -13.29 -9.73
CA ARG A 114 4.60 -13.94 -9.68
C ARG A 114 3.87 -13.56 -8.39
N SER A 115 4.55 -13.60 -7.24
CA SER A 115 3.99 -13.18 -5.96
C SER A 115 3.58 -11.71 -5.96
N ILE A 116 4.43 -10.82 -6.48
CA ILE A 116 4.14 -9.38 -6.62
C ILE A 116 2.90 -9.17 -7.50
N THR A 117 2.84 -9.83 -8.66
CA THR A 117 1.69 -9.70 -9.58
C THR A 117 0.40 -10.22 -8.95
N HIS A 118 0.48 -11.35 -8.25
CA HIS A 118 -0.66 -11.91 -7.53
C HIS A 118 -1.16 -10.95 -6.44
N LEU A 119 -0.26 -10.45 -5.58
CA LEU A 119 -0.61 -9.54 -4.50
C LEU A 119 -1.18 -8.22 -5.01
N ALA A 120 -0.59 -7.63 -6.05
CA ALA A 120 -1.12 -6.40 -6.66
C ALA A 120 -2.57 -6.59 -7.16
N ARG A 121 -2.85 -7.72 -7.81
CA ARG A 121 -4.22 -8.05 -8.22
C ARG A 121 -5.16 -8.22 -7.03
N VAL A 122 -4.76 -8.99 -6.02
CA VAL A 122 -5.56 -9.23 -4.81
C VAL A 122 -5.91 -7.92 -4.12
N VAL A 123 -4.93 -7.02 -3.95
CA VAL A 123 -5.16 -5.69 -3.37
C VAL A 123 -6.26 -4.93 -4.13
N LEU A 124 -6.14 -4.83 -5.45
CA LEU A 124 -7.11 -4.08 -6.26
C LEU A 124 -8.48 -4.76 -6.33
N ASP A 125 -8.54 -6.09 -6.28
CA ASP A 125 -9.80 -6.83 -6.22
C ASP A 125 -10.52 -6.56 -4.89
N HIS A 126 -9.80 -6.46 -3.76
CA HIS A 126 -10.41 -6.02 -2.50
C HIS A 126 -10.92 -4.57 -2.58
N VAL A 127 -10.16 -3.64 -3.16
CA VAL A 127 -10.59 -2.24 -3.31
C VAL A 127 -11.87 -2.14 -4.15
N ARG A 128 -11.98 -2.93 -5.23
CA ARG A 128 -13.17 -2.99 -6.09
C ARG A 128 -14.42 -3.51 -5.37
N CYS A 129 -14.26 -4.30 -4.31
CA CYS A 129 -15.38 -4.78 -3.51
C CYS A 129 -15.93 -3.73 -2.53
N ILE A 130 -15.28 -2.58 -2.38
CA ILE A 130 -15.75 -1.48 -1.54
C ILE A 130 -16.43 -0.45 -2.45
N PRO A 131 -17.68 -0.04 -2.20
CA PRO A 131 -18.35 1.01 -2.97
C PRO A 131 -17.58 2.34 -2.92
N ASP A 132 -17.65 3.12 -4.00
CA ASP A 132 -17.06 4.46 -4.09
C ASP A 132 -17.76 5.49 -3.18
N THR A 133 -18.98 5.21 -2.73
CA THR A 133 -19.71 5.98 -1.72
C THR A 133 -19.21 5.72 -0.29
N ALA A 134 -18.52 4.60 -0.04
CA ALA A 134 -18.04 4.23 1.27
C ALA A 134 -16.68 4.89 1.57
N VAL A 135 -16.61 5.64 2.67
CA VAL A 135 -15.37 6.30 3.14
C VAL A 135 -14.23 5.30 3.36
N ALA A 136 -14.54 4.02 3.62
CA ALA A 136 -13.55 2.96 3.71
C ALA A 136 -12.68 2.85 2.44
N GLN A 137 -13.24 3.06 1.24
CA GLN A 137 -12.49 2.97 -0.02
C GLN A 137 -11.40 4.05 -0.09
N LYS A 138 -11.68 5.26 0.42
CA LYS A 138 -10.72 6.37 0.51
C LYS A 138 -9.44 5.97 1.26
N GLN A 139 -9.57 5.14 2.29
CA GLN A 139 -8.44 4.72 3.14
C GLN A 139 -7.50 3.72 2.45
N THR A 140 -7.84 3.29 1.24
CA THR A 140 -7.02 2.35 0.47
C THR A 140 -6.06 3.05 -0.51
N LEU A 141 -5.90 4.39 -0.43
CA LEU A 141 -5.02 5.14 -1.33
C LEU A 141 -3.60 4.57 -1.39
N LEU A 142 -2.98 4.28 -0.25
CA LEU A 142 -1.64 3.67 -0.22
C LEU A 142 -1.63 2.24 -0.80
N PRO A 143 -2.53 1.33 -0.39
CA PRO A 143 -2.70 0.03 -1.07
C PRO A 143 -2.87 0.14 -2.59
N VAL A 144 -3.71 1.06 -3.06
CA VAL A 144 -3.94 1.31 -4.49
C VAL A 144 -2.66 1.76 -5.16
N PHE A 145 -1.93 2.74 -4.61
CA PHE A 145 -0.67 3.20 -5.16
C PHE A 145 0.35 2.06 -5.32
N LEU A 146 0.53 1.26 -4.25
CA LEU A 146 1.47 0.14 -4.23
C LEU A 146 1.13 -0.91 -5.29
N ALA A 147 -0.15 -1.29 -5.37
CA ALA A 147 -0.61 -2.29 -6.33
C ALA A 147 -0.58 -1.77 -7.77
N ALA A 148 -1.08 -0.56 -8.00
CA ALA A 148 -1.15 0.08 -9.31
C ALA A 148 0.24 0.30 -9.92
N SER A 149 1.26 0.54 -9.11
CA SER A 149 2.65 0.66 -9.56
C SER A 149 3.21 -0.63 -10.21
N GLU A 150 2.54 -1.77 -9.99
CA GLU A 150 2.93 -3.07 -10.53
C GLU A 150 2.13 -3.49 -11.76
N VAL A 151 1.13 -2.71 -12.16
CA VAL A 151 0.16 -3.11 -13.18
C VAL A 151 0.53 -2.59 -14.57
N GLY A 152 0.40 -3.48 -15.55
CA GLY A 152 0.61 -3.19 -16.98
C GLY A 152 -0.65 -3.11 -17.82
N ASP A 153 -1.80 -3.60 -17.33
CA ASP A 153 -3.05 -3.62 -18.12
C ASP A 153 -3.86 -2.34 -18.00
N GLU A 154 -4.36 -1.85 -19.14
CA GLU A 154 -5.05 -0.57 -19.22
C GLU A 154 -6.39 -0.55 -18.48
N ALA A 155 -7.12 -1.67 -18.47
CA ALA A 155 -8.41 -1.75 -17.78
C ALA A 155 -8.26 -1.51 -16.26
N THR A 156 -7.19 -2.01 -15.66
CA THR A 156 -6.88 -1.74 -14.26
C THR A 156 -6.34 -0.34 -14.05
N ARG A 157 -5.52 0.20 -14.95
CA ARG A 157 -5.07 1.60 -14.88
C ARG A 157 -6.25 2.58 -14.93
N ASP A 158 -7.21 2.36 -15.81
CA ASP A 158 -8.45 3.14 -15.90
C ASP A 158 -9.26 3.11 -14.61
N PHE A 159 -9.39 1.94 -13.99
CA PHE A 159 -10.03 1.84 -12.67
C PHE A 159 -9.31 2.71 -11.63
N VAL A 160 -7.98 2.68 -11.59
CA VAL A 160 -7.19 3.48 -10.64
C VAL A 160 -7.30 4.97 -10.91
N ARG A 161 -7.34 5.39 -12.18
CA ARG A 161 -7.60 6.79 -12.56
C ARG A 161 -8.96 7.25 -12.05
N GLN A 162 -10.01 6.45 -12.29
CA GLN A 162 -11.37 6.76 -11.81
C GLN A 162 -11.42 6.87 -10.29
N PHE A 163 -10.76 5.94 -9.59
CA PHE A 163 -10.61 5.98 -8.13
C PHE A 163 -9.97 7.30 -7.65
N CYS A 164 -8.84 7.70 -8.24
CA CYS A 164 -8.17 8.94 -7.88
C CYS A 164 -9.01 10.20 -8.19
N ILE A 165 -9.66 10.25 -9.35
CA ILE A 165 -10.54 11.37 -9.74
C ILE A 165 -11.73 11.52 -8.79
N HIS A 166 -12.37 10.40 -8.44
CA HIS A 166 -13.50 10.41 -7.53
C HIS A 166 -13.11 10.92 -6.15
N TRP A 167 -12.03 10.40 -5.57
CA TRP A 167 -11.63 10.79 -4.22
C TRP A 167 -10.93 12.15 -4.15
N SER A 168 -10.25 12.60 -5.20
CA SER A 168 -9.71 13.98 -5.25
C SER A 168 -10.85 15.00 -5.20
N SER A 169 -11.91 14.78 -5.99
CA SER A 169 -13.08 15.66 -6.04
C SER A 169 -13.95 15.58 -4.77
N THR A 170 -14.18 14.36 -4.26
CA THR A 170 -15.04 14.11 -3.10
C THR A 170 -14.38 14.53 -1.78
N ALA A 171 -13.12 14.19 -1.56
CA ALA A 171 -12.42 14.49 -0.32
C ALA A 171 -11.74 15.87 -0.32
N ARG A 172 -11.68 16.56 -1.47
CA ARG A 172 -10.90 17.80 -1.69
C ARG A 172 -9.47 17.66 -1.18
N TYR A 173 -8.89 16.49 -1.41
CA TYR A 173 -7.57 16.12 -0.90
C TYR A 173 -6.63 15.91 -2.09
N SER A 174 -5.63 16.79 -2.21
CA SER A 174 -4.70 16.84 -3.35
C SER A 174 -3.86 15.57 -3.50
N MET A 175 -3.71 14.78 -2.44
CA MET A 175 -2.92 13.55 -2.48
C MET A 175 -3.39 12.56 -3.55
N PHE A 176 -4.69 12.47 -3.82
CA PHE A 176 -5.20 11.57 -4.86
C PHE A 176 -4.75 12.01 -6.26
N GLU A 177 -4.65 13.32 -6.50
CA GLU A 177 -4.16 13.89 -7.75
C GLU A 177 -2.64 13.72 -7.88
N THR A 178 -1.90 13.89 -6.77
CA THR A 178 -0.46 13.58 -6.72
C THR A 178 -0.20 12.11 -7.04
N VAL A 179 -0.93 11.19 -6.41
CA VAL A 179 -0.83 9.75 -6.68
C VAL A 179 -1.13 9.43 -8.14
N ALA A 180 -2.18 10.02 -8.72
CA ALA A 180 -2.52 9.80 -10.12
C ALA A 180 -1.36 10.22 -11.06
N THR A 181 -0.80 11.42 -10.84
CA THR A 181 0.31 11.95 -11.65
C THR A 181 1.56 11.07 -11.54
N LEU A 182 1.87 10.64 -10.32
CA LEU A 182 3.01 9.76 -10.06
C LEU A 182 2.83 8.38 -10.71
N LEU A 183 1.62 7.83 -10.69
CA LEU A 183 1.32 6.55 -11.35
C LEU A 183 1.46 6.62 -12.87
N GLU A 184 1.05 7.70 -13.53
CA GLU A 184 1.31 7.88 -14.97
C GLU A 184 2.81 7.86 -15.26
N THR A 185 3.61 8.56 -14.44
CA THR A 185 5.07 8.58 -14.58
C THR A 185 5.70 7.18 -14.42
N ILE A 186 5.14 6.37 -13.51
CA ILE A 186 5.55 4.98 -13.31
C ILE A 186 5.17 4.15 -14.54
N TRP A 187 3.93 4.26 -14.99
CA TRP A 187 3.36 3.52 -16.12
C TRP A 187 4.02 3.82 -17.46
N ASP A 188 4.46 5.05 -17.70
CA ASP A 188 5.25 5.45 -18.88
C ASP A 188 6.58 4.71 -18.97
N SER A 189 7.17 4.37 -17.81
CA SER A 189 8.42 3.61 -17.70
C SER A 189 8.22 2.11 -17.50
N TRP A 190 6.97 1.64 -17.47
CA TRP A 190 6.65 0.25 -17.17
C TRP A 190 6.87 -0.63 -18.40
N ASP A 191 7.73 -1.64 -18.26
CA ASP A 191 8.00 -2.63 -19.29
C ASP A 191 8.09 -4.02 -18.66
N VAL A 192 7.32 -4.97 -19.22
CA VAL A 192 7.30 -6.37 -18.79
C VAL A 192 8.68 -7.02 -18.83
N THR A 193 9.54 -6.62 -19.77
CA THR A 193 10.87 -7.21 -20.00
C THR A 193 11.92 -6.77 -19.00
N THR A 194 11.68 -5.67 -18.27
CA THR A 194 12.62 -5.11 -17.29
C THR A 194 12.10 -5.16 -15.85
N ARG A 195 10.96 -5.83 -15.61
CA ARG A 195 10.30 -5.85 -14.28
C ARG A 195 11.16 -6.40 -13.15
N ASP A 196 12.10 -7.28 -13.47
CA ASP A 196 13.00 -7.93 -12.52
C ASP A 196 13.98 -6.94 -11.86
N VAL A 197 14.41 -5.93 -12.62
CA VAL A 197 15.32 -4.86 -12.18
C VAL A 197 14.64 -3.52 -11.98
N TYR A 198 13.47 -3.30 -12.58
CA TYR A 198 12.69 -2.07 -12.43
C TYR A 198 12.33 -1.83 -10.97
N TRP A 199 12.47 -0.60 -10.50
CA TRP A 199 12.05 -0.16 -9.17
C TRP A 199 11.42 1.23 -9.24
N TRP A 200 10.09 1.29 -9.09
CA TRP A 200 9.36 2.55 -9.19
C TRP A 200 9.67 3.52 -8.04
N GLY A 201 10.23 3.05 -6.92
CA GLY A 201 10.63 3.92 -5.80
C GLY A 201 11.66 4.99 -6.18
N SER A 202 12.43 4.79 -7.26
CA SER A 202 13.33 5.83 -7.78
C SER A 202 12.58 7.05 -8.33
N LYS A 203 11.29 6.90 -8.70
CA LYS A 203 10.44 7.99 -9.18
C LYS A 203 9.82 8.80 -8.05
N VAL A 204 9.66 8.20 -6.87
CA VAL A 204 9.05 8.84 -5.70
C VAL A 204 9.98 9.91 -5.10
N GLY A 205 11.30 9.69 -5.11
CA GLY A 205 12.28 10.61 -4.49
C GLY A 205 12.94 11.64 -5.42
N ASN A 206 12.83 11.50 -6.75
CA ASN A 206 13.60 12.32 -7.70
C ASN A 206 12.95 13.67 -8.08
N ASN A 207 11.69 13.93 -7.70
CA ASN A 207 11.01 15.19 -8.02
C ASN A 207 11.37 16.36 -7.08
N ASN A 208 12.36 16.19 -6.20
CA ASN A 208 12.88 17.23 -5.30
C ASN A 208 13.59 18.41 -5.99
N SER A 209 13.57 18.50 -7.32
CA SER A 209 14.11 19.63 -8.08
C SER A 209 12.99 20.45 -8.73
N GLY A 210 12.34 21.29 -7.91
CA GLY A 210 11.76 22.55 -8.40
C GLY A 210 10.31 22.88 -8.00
N SER A 211 9.47 21.92 -7.61
CA SER A 211 8.11 22.21 -7.12
C SER A 211 7.50 20.98 -6.43
N ALA A 212 8.04 20.59 -5.27
CA ALA A 212 7.44 19.52 -4.49
C ALA A 212 6.10 20.01 -3.90
N GLY A 213 4.98 19.53 -4.42
CA GLY A 213 3.69 19.69 -3.77
C GLY A 213 3.68 18.94 -2.43
N GLU A 214 2.98 19.45 -1.42
CA GLU A 214 2.90 18.86 -0.07
C GLU A 214 2.53 17.35 -0.09
N GLY A 215 1.83 16.88 -1.13
CA GLY A 215 1.47 15.47 -1.31
C GLY A 215 2.62 14.51 -1.69
N GLU A 216 3.64 14.97 -2.42
CA GLU A 216 4.78 14.11 -2.82
C GLU A 216 5.70 13.84 -1.63
N GLY A 217 5.94 14.87 -0.80
CA GLY A 217 6.71 14.75 0.44
C GLY A 217 6.07 13.74 1.39
N LEU A 218 4.75 13.76 1.52
CA LEU A 218 4.03 12.81 2.37
C LEU A 218 4.10 11.38 1.84
N ILE A 219 3.96 11.15 0.54
CA ILE A 219 4.09 9.79 -0.05
C ILE A 219 5.52 9.27 0.12
N SER A 220 6.52 10.13 -0.07
CA SER A 220 7.92 9.78 0.20
C SER A 220 8.14 9.45 1.69
N GLU A 221 7.58 10.22 2.61
CA GLU A 221 7.63 9.96 4.06
C GLU A 221 6.91 8.65 4.40
N PHE A 222 5.72 8.40 3.83
CA PHE A 222 4.98 7.16 4.04
C PHE A 222 5.69 5.91 3.50
N LEU A 223 6.47 6.05 2.42
CA LEU A 223 7.16 4.93 1.78
C LEU A 223 8.59 4.74 2.27
N PHE A 224 9.29 5.80 2.66
CA PHE A 224 10.71 5.76 2.99
C PHE A 224 11.06 6.29 4.38
N GLY A 225 10.12 6.90 5.11
CA GLY A 225 10.36 7.47 6.43
C GLY A 225 11.07 8.82 6.38
#